data_AF-A0A2A5RXD9-F1
#
_entry.id   AF-A0A2A5RXD9-F1
#
_cell.length_a   1.000
_cell.length_b   1.000
_cell.length_c   1.000
_cell.angle_alpha   90.00
_cell.angle_beta   90.00
_cell.angle_gamma   90.00
#
_symmetry.space_group_name_H-M   'P 1'
#
loop_
_entity.id
_entity.type
_entity.pdbx_description
1 polymer ?
#
loop_
_entity_poly.entity_id
_entity_poly.type
_entity_poly.pdbx_seq_one_letter_code
_entity_poly.pdbx_strand_id
1 'polypeptide(L)'
;MYGEDFYRTVGLYEMTNLLLIFGLTNSDERLCYNTIMKKNLDNRHDKKTYENKNQVAEDANDTVYGVHAVADALRENVGNKLYIQDDIRGKNVDKLKQLASEKKVGMSFVSKEKLKEMSDGGVHQGFVLKTSAYAYRELSDILEITEDLDNPLLIIIDGLTDPHNLGSILRTADATGVSGIIIPKHRSVGVTPVVVKTSTGAVNHIPITRVTNLSQTLDKLKAAGFWIFGTDMNGTPCYNWQTQGKLALIIGAEGTGITQNIKKQVDEMVTIPMKGHVQSLNAGVAAGILMYEWARNFK
;
A
#
# COMPACT_ATOMS: atom_id res chain seq x y z
N MET A 1 37.65 22.67 1.75
CA MET A 1 36.94 23.91 1.35
C MET A 1 36.52 23.76 -0.12
N TYR A 2 35.56 22.87 -0.39
CA TYR A 2 34.80 22.69 -1.63
C TYR A 2 33.79 21.59 -1.26
N GLY A 3 32.53 21.95 -1.00
CA GLY A 3 31.56 20.97 -0.50
C GLY A 3 30.15 21.50 -0.24
N GLU A 4 29.98 22.82 -0.08
CA GLU A 4 28.64 23.40 0.11
C GLU A 4 28.03 24.04 -1.15
N ASP A 5 28.84 24.42 -2.14
CA ASP A 5 28.33 25.15 -3.31
C ASP A 5 27.71 24.25 -4.40
N PHE A 6 27.98 22.95 -4.42
CA PHE A 6 27.42 22.07 -5.46
C PHE A 6 25.93 21.74 -5.23
N TYR A 7 25.48 21.69 -3.97
CA TYR A 7 24.07 21.39 -3.64
C TYR A 7 23.14 22.61 -3.70
N ARG A 8 23.68 23.83 -3.62
CA ARG A 8 22.87 25.05 -3.78
C ARG A 8 22.53 25.34 -5.25
N THR A 9 23.43 25.05 -6.19
CA THR A 9 23.21 25.41 -7.60
C THR A 9 22.31 24.42 -8.34
N VAL A 10 22.34 23.13 -7.99
CA VAL A 10 21.49 22.10 -8.64
C VAL A 10 20.04 22.15 -8.14
N GLY A 11 19.81 22.43 -6.86
CA GLY A 11 18.46 22.51 -6.29
C GLY A 11 17.63 23.71 -6.75
N LEU A 12 18.28 24.84 -7.07
CA LEU A 12 17.60 26.04 -7.54
C LEU A 12 17.17 25.95 -9.01
N TYR A 13 17.93 25.24 -9.86
CA TYR A 13 17.64 25.11 -11.29
C TYR A 13 16.52 24.10 -11.62
N GLU A 14 16.37 23.02 -10.84
CA GLU A 14 15.23 22.11 -10.99
C GLU A 14 13.94 22.70 -10.38
N MET A 15 14.04 23.49 -9.32
CA MET A 15 12.89 24.18 -8.73
C MET A 15 12.30 25.26 -9.63
N THR A 16 13.12 26.06 -10.33
CA THR A 16 12.60 27.06 -11.27
C THR A 16 11.91 26.43 -12.48
N ASN A 17 12.39 25.27 -12.95
CA ASN A 17 11.74 24.55 -14.05
C ASN A 17 10.44 23.85 -13.62
N LEU A 18 10.34 23.34 -12.39
CA LEU A 18 9.07 22.80 -11.89
C LEU A 18 8.02 23.91 -11.68
N LEU A 19 8.42 25.07 -11.15
CA LEU A 19 7.50 26.19 -10.92
C LEU A 19 6.96 26.82 -12.22
N LEU A 20 7.73 26.80 -13.32
CA LEU A 20 7.25 27.29 -14.62
C LEU A 20 6.19 26.36 -15.25
N ILE A 21 6.21 25.06 -14.92
CA ILE A 21 5.25 24.07 -15.43
C ILE A 21 3.88 24.21 -14.74
N PHE A 22 3.84 24.71 -13.49
CA PHE A 22 2.62 24.85 -12.69
C PHE A 22 2.04 26.28 -12.61
N GLY A 23 2.65 27.27 -13.27
CA GLY A 23 2.07 28.62 -13.42
C GLY A 23 1.98 29.46 -12.12
N LEU A 24 2.69 29.08 -11.06
CA LEU A 24 2.70 29.81 -9.78
C LEU A 24 3.55 31.08 -9.90
N THR A 25 2.89 32.23 -10.11
CA THR A 25 3.55 33.50 -10.45
C THR A 25 3.62 34.50 -9.30
N ASN A 26 2.99 34.25 -8.15
CA ASN A 26 2.97 35.20 -7.03
C ASN A 26 3.86 34.81 -5.84
N SER A 27 4.43 35.83 -5.20
CA SER A 27 5.39 35.73 -4.09
C SER A 27 4.83 35.06 -2.83
N ASP A 28 3.51 35.13 -2.62
CA ASP A 28 2.86 34.59 -1.42
C ASP A 28 2.69 33.06 -1.47
N GLU A 29 2.46 32.49 -2.65
CA GLU A 29 2.36 31.03 -2.85
C GLU A 29 3.71 30.33 -2.62
N ARG A 30 4.81 31.01 -2.99
CA ARG A 30 6.19 30.55 -2.71
C ARG A 30 6.49 30.56 -1.21
N LEU A 31 5.92 31.48 -0.46
CA LEU A 31 6.11 31.58 0.99
C LEU A 31 5.37 30.46 1.73
N CYS A 32 4.15 30.12 1.28
CA CYS A 32 3.35 29.04 1.86
C CYS A 32 4.02 27.67 1.67
N TYR A 33 4.47 27.35 0.44
CA TYR A 33 5.17 26.09 0.15
C TYR A 33 6.47 25.93 0.96
N ASN A 34 7.26 27.01 1.07
CA ASN A 34 8.49 27.00 1.86
C ASN A 34 8.23 26.85 3.37
N THR A 35 7.09 27.35 3.86
CA THR A 35 6.69 27.22 5.27
C THR A 35 6.27 25.78 5.61
N ILE A 36 5.52 25.13 4.70
CA ILE A 36 5.12 23.72 4.85
C ILE A 36 6.35 22.80 4.82
N MET A 37 7.30 23.06 3.91
CA MET A 37 8.54 22.28 3.82
C MET A 37 9.46 22.48 5.03
N LYS A 38 9.55 23.70 5.59
CA LYS A 38 10.30 23.95 6.84
C LYS A 38 9.68 23.24 8.04
N LYS A 39 8.35 23.26 8.21
CA LYS A 39 7.69 22.48 9.28
C LYS A 39 7.99 20.97 9.19
N ASN A 40 8.04 20.42 7.98
CA ASN A 40 8.40 19.02 7.73
C ASN A 40 9.90 18.70 7.89
N LEU A 41 10.77 19.72 7.89
CA LEU A 41 12.21 19.59 8.15
C LEU A 41 12.53 19.78 9.63
N ASP A 42 11.87 20.71 10.31
CA ASP A 42 12.08 21.01 11.73
C ASP A 42 11.53 19.88 12.64
N ASN A 43 10.48 19.17 12.21
CA ASN A 43 10.00 17.95 12.88
C ASN A 43 10.97 16.75 12.78
N ARG A 44 12.15 16.89 12.15
CA ARG A 44 13.18 15.83 12.10
C ARG A 44 14.20 15.87 13.24
N HIS A 45 14.04 16.76 14.22
CA HIS A 45 14.99 16.90 15.33
C HIS A 45 14.59 16.26 16.67
N ASP A 46 13.40 15.69 16.82
CA ASP A 46 13.01 14.92 18.02
C ASP A 46 13.13 13.40 17.83
N LYS A 47 14.30 12.96 17.35
CA LYS A 47 14.57 11.56 16.98
C LYS A 47 15.07 10.66 18.13
N LYS A 48 14.75 10.96 19.39
CA LYS A 48 15.37 10.29 20.57
C LYS A 48 14.47 9.47 21.50
N THR A 49 13.19 9.24 21.17
CA THR A 49 12.30 8.48 22.10
C THR A 49 11.53 7.32 21.44
N TYR A 50 11.78 6.99 20.16
CA TYR A 50 11.10 5.88 19.47
C TYR A 50 11.93 4.57 19.38
N GLU A 51 12.89 4.38 20.28
CA GLU A 51 13.65 3.13 20.41
C GLU A 51 13.22 2.34 21.65
N ASN A 52 11.98 1.86 21.70
CA ASN A 52 11.62 0.60 22.39
C ASN A 52 10.12 0.35 22.32
N LYS A 53 9.69 -0.33 21.26
CA LYS A 53 8.49 -1.19 21.22
C LYS A 53 8.41 -1.94 19.88
N ASN A 54 9.53 -2.52 19.45
CA ASN A 54 9.51 -3.55 18.41
C ASN A 54 9.34 -4.91 19.08
N GLN A 55 8.12 -5.22 19.51
CA GLN A 55 7.72 -6.63 19.62
C GLN A 55 7.17 -7.01 18.25
N VAL A 56 8.04 -7.57 17.42
CA VAL A 56 7.68 -8.18 16.15
C VAL A 56 6.82 -9.40 16.47
N ALA A 57 5.52 -9.29 16.28
CA ALA A 57 4.67 -10.47 16.17
C ALA A 57 5.04 -11.19 14.87
N GLU A 58 5.53 -12.43 14.97
CA GLU A 58 5.73 -13.32 13.83
C GLU A 58 4.37 -13.60 13.18
N ASP A 59 4.04 -12.90 12.10
CA ASP A 59 2.82 -13.10 11.35
C ASP A 59 3.03 -14.23 10.30
N ALA A 60 2.09 -15.16 10.22
CA ALA A 60 2.15 -16.36 9.35
C ALA A 60 2.15 -16.06 7.82
N ASN A 61 2.21 -14.81 7.40
CA ASN A 61 2.09 -14.36 6.00
C ASN A 61 3.44 -14.02 5.32
N ASP A 62 4.58 -14.33 5.96
CA ASP A 62 5.93 -14.14 5.40
C ASP A 62 6.43 -15.36 4.61
N THR A 63 5.50 -16.18 4.15
CA THR A 63 5.75 -17.47 3.50
C THR A 63 5.12 -17.47 2.11
N VAL A 64 5.95 -17.44 1.07
CA VAL A 64 5.52 -17.65 -0.31
C VAL A 64 5.74 -19.12 -0.68
N TYR A 65 4.78 -19.79 -1.30
CA TYR A 65 4.90 -21.23 -1.61
C TYR A 65 4.34 -21.57 -3.00
N GLY A 66 4.84 -22.65 -3.59
CA GLY A 66 4.55 -23.02 -4.99
C GLY A 66 5.55 -22.46 -6.00
N VAL A 67 5.72 -23.14 -7.13
CA VAL A 67 6.86 -22.91 -8.05
C VAL A 67 6.86 -21.49 -8.63
N HIS A 68 5.72 -21.02 -9.12
CA HIS A 68 5.62 -19.70 -9.77
C HIS A 68 5.79 -18.56 -8.78
N ALA A 69 5.06 -18.59 -7.68
CA ALA A 69 5.11 -17.55 -6.66
C ALA A 69 6.51 -17.42 -6.05
N VAL A 70 7.19 -18.55 -5.78
CA VAL A 70 8.58 -18.56 -5.31
C VAL A 70 9.53 -18.01 -6.37
N ALA A 71 9.37 -18.39 -7.65
CA ALA A 71 10.22 -17.86 -8.72
C ALA A 71 10.07 -16.34 -8.86
N ASP A 72 8.85 -15.82 -8.80
CA ASP A 72 8.58 -14.40 -8.93
C ASP A 72 9.16 -13.62 -7.74
N ALA A 73 8.96 -14.12 -6.51
CA ALA A 73 9.54 -13.53 -5.31
C ALA A 73 11.08 -13.53 -5.32
N LEU A 74 11.72 -14.59 -5.80
CA LEU A 74 13.18 -14.61 -5.98
C LEU A 74 13.63 -13.59 -7.04
N ARG A 75 12.95 -13.49 -8.20
CA ARG A 75 13.31 -12.51 -9.24
C ARG A 75 13.28 -11.07 -8.72
N GLU A 76 12.31 -10.77 -7.86
CA GLU A 76 12.13 -9.46 -7.22
C GLU A 76 12.95 -9.26 -5.94
N ASN A 77 13.79 -10.23 -5.56
CA ASN A 77 14.82 -10.12 -4.52
C ASN A 77 14.30 -9.88 -3.09
N VAL A 78 13.28 -10.62 -2.68
CA VAL A 78 12.65 -10.49 -1.35
C VAL A 78 12.71 -11.73 -0.48
N GLY A 79 13.26 -12.80 -1.04
CA GLY A 79 13.47 -14.03 -0.31
C GLY A 79 14.64 -13.87 0.64
N ASN A 80 14.41 -14.12 1.92
CA ASN A 80 15.49 -14.28 2.90
C ASN A 80 16.04 -15.70 2.86
N LYS A 81 15.14 -16.69 2.76
CA LYS A 81 15.51 -18.10 2.81
C LYS A 81 14.54 -19.00 2.04
N LEU A 82 15.06 -19.76 1.09
CA LEU A 82 14.34 -20.76 0.31
C LEU A 82 14.45 -22.13 0.98
N TYR A 83 13.30 -22.74 1.26
CA TYR A 83 13.14 -24.09 1.75
C TYR A 83 12.68 -25.00 0.61
N ILE A 84 13.42 -26.08 0.39
CA ILE A 84 13.23 -27.03 -0.69
C ILE A 84 12.97 -28.40 -0.07
N GLN A 85 12.06 -29.18 -0.63
CA GLN A 85 11.85 -30.56 -0.17
C GLN A 85 13.11 -31.40 -0.40
N ASP A 86 13.59 -32.16 0.59
CA ASP A 86 14.86 -32.90 0.52
C ASP A 86 15.03 -33.78 -0.74
N ASP A 87 13.95 -34.44 -1.18
CA ASP A 87 14.00 -35.46 -2.25
C ASP A 87 13.43 -35.02 -3.61
N ILE A 88 13.09 -33.73 -3.78
CA ILE A 88 12.48 -33.26 -5.03
C ILE A 88 13.53 -33.07 -6.14
N ARG A 89 13.25 -33.60 -7.33
CA ARG A 89 14.10 -33.48 -8.54
C ARG A 89 13.30 -32.98 -9.74
N GLY A 90 13.96 -32.28 -10.65
CA GLY A 90 13.38 -31.85 -11.93
C GLY A 90 13.74 -30.42 -12.31
N LYS A 91 13.44 -30.04 -13.56
CA LYS A 91 13.81 -28.76 -14.16
C LYS A 91 13.41 -27.53 -13.33
N ASN A 92 12.26 -27.59 -12.65
CA ASN A 92 11.78 -26.51 -11.78
C ASN A 92 12.65 -26.33 -10.52
N VAL A 93 13.16 -27.43 -9.96
CA VAL A 93 14.06 -27.42 -8.81
C VAL A 93 15.37 -26.74 -9.17
N ASP A 94 15.97 -27.14 -10.29
CA ASP A 94 17.24 -26.59 -10.74
C ASP A 94 17.13 -25.11 -11.06
N LYS A 95 16.03 -24.71 -11.73
CA LYS A 95 15.72 -23.32 -12.03
C LYS A 95 15.60 -22.45 -10.76
N LEU A 96 14.88 -22.94 -9.74
CA LEU A 96 14.71 -22.19 -8.50
C LEU A 96 15.98 -22.13 -7.66
N LYS A 97 16.78 -23.21 -7.63
CA LYS A 97 18.11 -23.22 -6.99
C LYS A 97 19.05 -22.23 -7.65
N GLN A 98 19.11 -22.23 -8.98
CA GLN A 98 19.92 -21.30 -9.74
C GLN A 98 19.49 -19.85 -9.44
N LEU A 99 18.19 -19.57 -9.52
CA LEU A 99 17.67 -18.23 -9.26
C LEU A 99 17.92 -17.77 -7.81
N ALA A 100 17.78 -18.66 -6.83
CA ALA A 100 18.11 -18.35 -5.43
C ALA A 100 19.61 -18.04 -5.25
N SER A 101 20.48 -18.79 -5.92
CA SER A 101 21.93 -18.55 -5.93
C SER A 101 22.30 -17.21 -6.57
N GLU A 102 21.73 -16.90 -7.74
CA GLU A 102 21.91 -15.61 -8.43
C GLU A 102 21.50 -14.42 -7.55
N LYS A 103 20.46 -14.61 -6.73
CA LYS A 103 19.90 -13.61 -5.83
C LYS A 103 20.51 -13.64 -4.42
N LYS A 104 21.48 -14.52 -4.17
CA LYS A 104 22.16 -14.70 -2.88
C LYS A 104 21.20 -15.02 -1.72
N VAL A 105 20.13 -15.76 -2.01
CA VAL A 105 19.15 -16.22 -1.02
C VAL A 105 19.62 -17.53 -0.42
N GLY A 106 19.65 -17.63 0.91
CA GLY A 106 20.02 -18.86 1.61
C GLY A 106 19.07 -20.00 1.28
N MET A 107 19.58 -21.22 1.09
CA MET A 107 18.78 -22.41 0.80
C MET A 107 18.83 -23.40 1.96
N SER A 108 17.74 -24.10 2.22
CA SER A 108 17.70 -25.22 3.16
C SER A 108 16.79 -26.32 2.64
N PHE A 109 17.20 -27.56 2.85
CA PHE A 109 16.40 -28.72 2.48
C PHE A 109 15.67 -29.24 3.73
N VAL A 110 14.38 -29.55 3.59
CA VAL A 110 13.49 -29.93 4.69
C VAL A 110 12.49 -31.00 4.26
N SER A 111 11.90 -31.69 5.23
CA SER A 111 10.86 -32.69 4.99
C SER A 111 9.57 -32.09 4.43
N LYS A 112 8.77 -32.93 3.77
CA LYS A 112 7.46 -32.54 3.23
C LYS A 112 6.51 -32.08 4.35
N GLU A 113 6.56 -32.72 5.51
CA GLU A 113 5.77 -32.37 6.68
C GLU A 113 6.12 -30.97 7.18
N LYS A 114 7.42 -30.63 7.18
CA LYS A 114 7.86 -29.29 7.60
C LYS A 114 7.40 -28.22 6.62
N LEU A 115 7.45 -28.47 5.32
CA LEU A 115 6.91 -27.54 4.32
C LEU A 115 5.40 -27.34 4.49
N LYS A 116 4.65 -28.42 4.78
CA LYS A 116 3.21 -28.35 5.03
C LYS A 116 2.87 -27.50 6.25
N GLU A 117 3.64 -27.63 7.33
CA GLU A 117 3.54 -26.79 8.52
C GLU A 117 3.83 -25.32 8.18
N MET A 118 4.92 -25.07 7.46
CA MET A 118 5.34 -23.72 7.08
C MET A 118 4.37 -23.03 6.12
N SER A 119 3.64 -23.78 5.29
CA SER A 119 2.66 -23.28 4.33
C SER A 119 1.22 -23.28 4.86
N ASP A 120 1.01 -23.52 6.17
CA ASP A 120 -0.33 -23.64 6.79
C ASP A 120 -1.28 -24.57 6.02
N GLY A 121 -0.76 -25.72 5.57
CA GLY A 121 -1.51 -26.70 4.78
C GLY A 121 -1.69 -26.37 3.29
N GLY A 122 -1.14 -25.25 2.80
CA GLY A 122 -1.19 -24.84 1.39
C GLY A 122 -0.46 -25.76 0.39
N VAL A 123 -0.76 -25.61 -0.90
CA VAL A 123 -0.15 -26.39 -1.99
C VAL A 123 1.25 -25.84 -2.33
N HIS A 124 2.27 -26.28 -1.59
CA HIS A 124 3.64 -25.75 -1.69
C HIS A 124 4.49 -26.30 -2.84
N GLN A 125 4.11 -27.43 -3.46
CA GLN A 125 4.84 -28.05 -4.58
C GLN A 125 6.34 -28.31 -4.33
N GLY A 126 6.71 -28.53 -3.06
CA GLY A 126 8.09 -28.76 -2.64
C GLY A 126 8.93 -27.50 -2.41
N PHE A 127 8.34 -26.30 -2.46
CA PHE A 127 9.06 -25.04 -2.25
C PHE A 127 8.30 -24.09 -1.33
N VAL A 128 9.04 -23.51 -0.39
CA VAL A 128 8.58 -22.44 0.50
C VAL A 128 9.69 -21.39 0.58
N LEU A 129 9.39 -20.12 0.34
CA LEU A 129 10.30 -19.00 0.48
C LEU A 129 9.85 -18.14 1.66
N LYS A 130 10.74 -17.96 2.65
CA LYS A 130 10.57 -16.95 3.70
C LYS A 130 11.00 -15.59 3.18
N THR A 131 10.15 -14.59 3.31
CA THR A 131 10.44 -13.19 2.95
C THR A 131 10.65 -12.35 4.21
N SER A 132 11.32 -11.20 4.10
CA SER A 132 11.33 -10.22 5.18
C SER A 132 9.93 -9.66 5.37
N ALA A 133 9.39 -9.73 6.59
CA ALA A 133 8.09 -9.16 6.91
C ALA A 133 8.07 -7.68 6.57
N TYR A 134 7.08 -7.25 5.79
CA TYR A 134 6.74 -5.83 5.76
C TYR A 134 6.15 -5.47 7.13
N ALA A 135 6.66 -4.41 7.75
CA ALA A 135 6.21 -3.98 9.07
C ALA A 135 4.88 -3.23 8.95
N TYR A 136 3.76 -3.96 9.03
CA TYR A 136 2.42 -3.37 9.11
C TYR A 136 2.24 -2.60 10.42
N ARG A 137 1.45 -1.54 10.37
CA ARG A 137 0.99 -0.80 11.54
C ARG A 137 -0.26 -1.44 12.12
N GLU A 138 -0.49 -1.20 13.40
CA GLU A 138 -1.77 -1.54 14.00
C GLU A 138 -2.84 -0.53 13.58
N LEU A 139 -4.11 -0.94 13.57
CA LEU A 139 -5.21 -0.02 13.24
C LEU A 139 -5.26 1.16 14.22
N SER A 140 -4.91 0.95 15.49
CA SER A 140 -4.83 1.99 16.51
C SER A 140 -3.85 3.09 16.14
N ASP A 141 -2.71 2.74 15.54
CA ASP A 141 -1.68 3.72 15.15
C ASP A 141 -2.24 4.67 14.07
N ILE A 142 -3.00 4.13 13.11
CA ILE A 142 -3.64 4.93 12.05
C ILE A 142 -4.73 5.83 12.64
N LEU A 143 -5.53 5.32 13.59
CA LEU A 143 -6.56 6.11 14.27
C LEU A 143 -5.96 7.27 15.06
N GLU A 144 -4.83 7.05 15.75
CA GLU A 144 -4.09 8.09 16.47
C GLU A 144 -3.53 9.15 15.50
N ILE A 145 -2.89 8.73 14.41
CA ILE A 145 -2.37 9.64 13.36
C ILE A 145 -3.47 10.54 12.79
N THR A 146 -4.69 10.02 12.68
CA THR A 146 -5.84 10.71 12.06
C THR A 146 -6.74 11.44 13.05
N GLU A 147 -6.41 11.43 14.35
CA GLU A 147 -7.26 12.01 15.38
C GLU A 147 -7.40 13.53 15.19
N ASP A 148 -6.28 14.21 15.01
CA ASP A 148 -6.15 15.68 14.92
C ASP A 148 -6.09 16.22 13.49
N LEU A 149 -6.32 15.37 12.49
CA LEU A 149 -6.37 15.82 11.09
C LEU A 149 -7.77 16.33 10.75
N ASP A 150 -7.84 17.48 10.07
CA ASP A 150 -9.13 18.12 9.72
C ASP A 150 -9.94 17.31 8.69
N ASN A 151 -9.27 16.67 7.72
CA ASN A 151 -9.92 15.96 6.63
C ASN A 151 -9.15 14.69 6.20
N PRO A 152 -8.83 13.74 7.10
CA PRO A 152 -8.05 12.57 6.76
C PRO A 152 -8.83 11.62 5.86
N LEU A 153 -8.15 11.06 4.85
CA LEU A 153 -8.66 9.98 4.02
C LEU A 153 -7.93 8.68 4.32
N LEU A 154 -8.70 7.63 4.60
CA LEU A 154 -8.23 6.25 4.63
C LEU A 154 -8.67 5.51 3.38
N ILE A 155 -7.78 4.71 2.80
CA ILE A 155 -8.12 3.82 1.70
C ILE A 155 -8.27 2.40 2.24
N ILE A 156 -9.39 1.77 1.92
CA ILE A 156 -9.70 0.40 2.30
C ILE A 156 -9.74 -0.44 1.04
N ILE A 157 -9.03 -1.56 1.04
CA ILE A 157 -9.02 -2.49 -0.09
C ILE A 157 -9.96 -3.66 0.20
N ASP A 158 -10.86 -3.99 -0.73
CA ASP A 158 -11.72 -5.18 -0.63
C ASP A 158 -11.57 -6.07 -1.87
N GLY A 159 -10.94 -7.24 -1.69
CA GLY A 159 -10.84 -8.26 -2.74
C GLY A 159 -9.78 -8.02 -3.82
N LEU A 160 -8.91 -7.02 -3.68
CA LEU A 160 -7.84 -6.78 -4.66
C LEU A 160 -6.75 -7.84 -4.58
N THR A 161 -6.46 -8.53 -5.68
CA THR A 161 -5.46 -9.63 -5.73
C THR A 161 -4.23 -9.31 -6.57
N ASP A 162 -4.30 -8.31 -7.44
CA ASP A 162 -3.19 -7.92 -8.32
C ASP A 162 -2.22 -6.94 -7.60
N PRO A 163 -0.93 -7.30 -7.43
CA PRO A 163 0.07 -6.42 -6.82
C PRO A 163 0.36 -5.14 -7.62
N HIS A 164 0.12 -5.11 -8.94
CA HIS A 164 0.29 -3.90 -9.73
C HIS A 164 -0.74 -2.84 -9.36
N ASN A 165 -1.99 -3.25 -9.12
CA ASN A 165 -3.04 -2.37 -8.66
C ASN A 165 -2.76 -1.83 -7.25
N LEU A 166 -2.33 -2.67 -6.31
CA LEU A 166 -1.99 -2.15 -4.97
C LEU A 166 -0.83 -1.16 -5.02
N GLY A 167 0.20 -1.42 -5.83
CA GLY A 167 1.31 -0.49 -5.98
C GLY A 167 0.93 0.84 -6.61
N SER A 168 0.06 0.84 -7.63
CA SER A 168 -0.42 2.09 -8.24
C SER A 168 -1.33 2.90 -7.31
N ILE A 169 -2.16 2.21 -6.50
CA ILE A 169 -2.97 2.83 -5.45
C ILE A 169 -2.05 3.48 -4.41
N LEU A 170 -1.04 2.76 -3.90
CA LEU A 170 -0.08 3.30 -2.93
C LEU A 170 0.63 4.55 -3.47
N ARG A 171 1.08 4.49 -4.73
CA ARG A 171 1.75 5.63 -5.37
C ARG A 171 0.84 6.87 -5.44
N THR A 172 -0.43 6.68 -5.76
CA THR A 172 -1.37 7.81 -5.83
C THR A 172 -1.76 8.29 -4.44
N ALA A 173 -1.92 7.37 -3.49
CA ALA A 173 -2.23 7.67 -2.10
C ALA A 173 -1.15 8.54 -1.45
N ASP A 174 0.13 8.28 -1.74
CA ASP A 174 1.26 9.10 -1.28
C ASP A 174 1.20 10.49 -1.91
N ALA A 175 0.95 10.55 -3.22
CA ALA A 175 0.85 11.81 -3.96
C ALA A 175 -0.32 12.71 -3.51
N THR A 176 -1.43 12.12 -3.04
CA THR A 176 -2.60 12.86 -2.57
C THR A 176 -2.64 13.07 -1.06
N GLY A 177 -1.70 12.51 -0.28
CA GLY A 177 -1.65 12.68 1.17
C GLY A 177 -2.66 11.82 1.95
N VAL A 178 -3.02 10.65 1.42
CA VAL A 178 -3.82 9.65 2.14
C VAL A 178 -3.15 9.30 3.47
N SER A 179 -3.93 9.28 4.55
CA SER A 179 -3.42 9.14 5.91
C SER A 179 -3.16 7.68 6.31
N GLY A 180 -3.69 6.71 5.56
CA GLY A 180 -3.43 5.30 5.80
C GLY A 180 -4.14 4.37 4.83
N ILE A 181 -3.60 3.14 4.69
CA ILE A 181 -4.22 2.07 3.89
C ILE A 181 -4.54 0.87 4.78
N ILE A 182 -5.76 0.35 4.63
CA ILE A 182 -6.26 -0.84 5.32
C ILE A 182 -6.44 -1.96 4.30
N ILE A 183 -5.76 -3.08 4.52
CA ILE A 183 -5.88 -4.29 3.67
C ILE A 183 -6.31 -5.52 4.48
N PRO A 184 -7.17 -6.40 3.94
CA PRO A 184 -7.51 -7.66 4.59
C PRO A 184 -6.31 -8.63 4.65
N LYS A 185 -6.20 -9.42 5.72
CA LYS A 185 -5.20 -10.51 5.83
C LYS A 185 -5.45 -11.65 4.84
N HIS A 186 -6.70 -11.84 4.39
CA HIS A 186 -7.11 -12.93 3.51
C HIS A 186 -7.81 -12.39 2.26
N ARG A 187 -7.70 -13.13 1.14
CA ARG A 187 -8.33 -12.79 -0.14
C ARG A 187 -7.98 -11.39 -0.66
N SER A 188 -6.81 -10.88 -0.28
CA SER A 188 -6.26 -9.61 -0.75
C SER A 188 -4.75 -9.70 -0.90
N VAL A 189 -4.19 -8.89 -1.80
CA VAL A 189 -2.76 -8.77 -2.00
C VAL A 189 -2.12 -7.99 -0.86
N GLY A 190 -1.01 -8.52 -0.36
CA GLY A 190 -0.17 -7.85 0.63
C GLY A 190 0.80 -6.85 0.02
N VAL A 191 1.59 -6.21 0.88
CA VAL A 191 2.85 -5.60 0.45
C VAL A 191 3.80 -6.72 0.04
N THR A 192 3.90 -6.91 -1.27
CA THR A 192 4.82 -7.84 -1.92
C THR A 192 5.98 -7.06 -2.56
N PRO A 193 7.00 -7.73 -3.09
CA PRO A 193 8.13 -7.09 -3.77
C PRO A 193 7.69 -6.29 -4.98
N VAL A 194 6.74 -6.86 -5.71
CA VAL A 194 6.14 -6.23 -6.88
C VAL A 194 5.48 -4.94 -6.44
N VAL A 195 4.73 -4.95 -5.32
CA VAL A 195 4.13 -3.73 -4.74
C VAL A 195 5.19 -2.70 -4.34
N VAL A 196 6.27 -3.12 -3.68
CA VAL A 196 7.38 -2.22 -3.30
C VAL A 196 7.98 -1.54 -4.53
N LYS A 197 8.20 -2.31 -5.60
CA LYS A 197 8.77 -1.80 -6.87
C LYS A 197 7.78 -0.91 -7.62
N THR A 198 6.52 -1.31 -7.76
CA THR A 198 5.52 -0.57 -8.54
C THR A 198 5.05 0.69 -7.81
N SER A 199 5.06 0.70 -6.48
CA SER A 199 4.73 1.89 -5.66
C SER A 199 5.81 2.98 -5.69
N THR A 200 7.00 2.72 -6.25
CA THR A 200 8.08 3.72 -6.39
C THR A 200 8.48 4.36 -5.04
N GLY A 201 8.49 3.56 -3.97
CA GLY A 201 8.88 4.01 -2.62
C GLY A 201 7.75 4.52 -1.73
N ALA A 202 6.55 4.79 -2.27
CA ALA A 202 5.37 5.25 -1.51
C ALA A 202 5.02 4.33 -0.33
N VAL A 203 5.29 3.03 -0.45
CA VAL A 203 5.09 2.02 0.60
C VAL A 203 5.84 2.32 1.91
N ASN A 204 6.85 3.19 1.90
CA ASN A 204 7.61 3.60 3.08
C ASN A 204 7.06 4.86 3.76
N HIS A 205 6.14 5.57 3.11
CA HIS A 205 5.64 6.88 3.54
C HIS A 205 4.22 6.81 4.09
N ILE A 206 3.42 5.85 3.63
CA ILE A 206 2.03 5.68 4.08
C ILE A 206 1.96 4.53 5.10
N PRO A 207 1.32 4.72 6.27
CA PRO A 207 1.07 3.61 7.18
C PRO A 207 0.06 2.63 6.57
N ILE A 208 0.42 1.35 6.54
CA ILE A 208 -0.43 0.27 6.03
C ILE A 208 -0.74 -0.68 7.19
N THR A 209 -2.03 -0.97 7.41
CA THR A 209 -2.47 -1.95 8.40
C THR A 209 -3.14 -3.16 7.75
N ARG A 210 -3.05 -4.30 8.43
CA ARG A 210 -3.65 -5.57 8.01
C ARG A 210 -4.73 -5.99 8.99
N VAL A 211 -5.95 -6.20 8.50
CA VAL A 211 -7.10 -6.57 9.34
C VAL A 211 -7.63 -7.95 9.02
N THR A 212 -8.03 -8.69 10.05
CA THR A 212 -8.61 -10.05 9.90
C THR A 212 -10.07 -9.99 9.44
N ASN A 213 -10.84 -9.04 9.98
CA ASN A 213 -12.25 -8.89 9.71
C ASN A 213 -12.54 -7.43 9.30
N LEU A 214 -12.85 -7.23 8.02
CA LEU A 214 -13.11 -5.91 7.48
C LEU A 214 -14.40 -5.30 8.05
N SER A 215 -15.45 -6.10 8.27
CA SER A 215 -16.72 -5.65 8.86
C SER A 215 -16.51 -5.01 10.24
N GLN A 216 -15.82 -5.73 11.14
CA GLN A 216 -15.50 -5.20 12.47
C GLN A 216 -14.58 -3.98 12.41
N THR A 217 -13.74 -3.89 11.38
CA THR A 217 -12.88 -2.72 11.17
C THR A 217 -13.72 -1.50 10.80
N LEU A 218 -14.73 -1.65 9.93
CA LEU A 218 -15.65 -0.56 9.59
C LEU A 218 -16.41 -0.06 10.82
N ASP A 219 -16.89 -0.95 11.69
CA ASP A 219 -17.55 -0.56 12.93
C ASP A 219 -16.64 0.31 13.83
N LYS A 220 -15.36 -0.07 13.93
CA LYS A 220 -14.36 0.71 14.69
C LYS A 220 -14.09 2.08 14.05
N LEU A 221 -13.98 2.14 12.73
CA LEU A 221 -13.79 3.40 12.00
C LEU A 221 -14.99 4.34 12.23
N LYS A 222 -16.22 3.82 12.13
CA LYS A 222 -17.44 4.60 12.41
C LYS A 222 -17.48 5.10 13.86
N ALA A 223 -17.09 4.26 14.81
CA ALA A 223 -16.97 4.67 16.22
C ALA A 223 -15.93 5.79 16.43
N ALA A 224 -14.90 5.84 15.58
CA ALA A 224 -13.89 6.91 15.54
C ALA A 224 -14.32 8.13 14.69
N GLY A 225 -15.56 8.17 14.21
CA GLY A 225 -16.13 9.30 13.47
C GLY A 225 -15.84 9.31 11.97
N PHE A 226 -15.30 8.22 11.41
CA PHE A 226 -15.11 8.12 9.96
C PHE A 226 -16.42 7.84 9.24
N TRP A 227 -16.62 8.55 8.14
CA TRP A 227 -17.70 8.30 7.19
C TRP A 227 -17.21 7.37 6.08
N ILE A 228 -17.92 6.26 5.89
CA ILE A 228 -17.47 5.14 5.06
C ILE A 228 -18.13 5.21 3.69
N PHE A 229 -17.32 5.39 2.65
CA PHE A 229 -17.76 5.43 1.27
C PHE A 229 -17.39 4.14 0.53
N GLY A 230 -18.35 3.56 -0.19
CA GLY A 230 -18.08 2.45 -1.11
C GLY A 230 -18.05 2.90 -2.56
N THR A 231 -17.24 2.27 -3.40
CA THR A 231 -17.30 2.43 -4.86
C THR A 231 -18.25 1.43 -5.51
N ASP A 232 -19.18 1.90 -6.34
CA ASP A 232 -20.02 1.07 -7.22
C ASP A 232 -20.49 1.88 -8.43
N MET A 233 -21.01 1.22 -9.45
CA MET A 233 -21.60 1.90 -10.60
C MET A 233 -22.85 2.71 -10.20
N ASN A 234 -23.58 2.24 -9.20
CA ASN A 234 -24.76 2.89 -8.66
C ASN A 234 -24.39 3.65 -7.37
N GLY A 235 -24.21 4.95 -7.49
CA GLY A 235 -23.87 5.82 -6.37
C GLY A 235 -23.93 7.29 -6.74
N THR A 236 -23.54 8.14 -5.80
CA THR A 236 -23.36 9.57 -6.02
C THR A 236 -22.20 9.80 -6.98
N PRO A 237 -22.40 10.55 -8.09
CA PRO A 237 -21.31 10.88 -8.99
C PRO A 237 -20.13 11.51 -8.25
N CYS A 238 -18.91 11.07 -8.53
CA CYS A 238 -17.71 11.47 -7.79
C CYS A 238 -17.53 13.00 -7.69
N TYR A 239 -17.89 13.77 -8.71
CA TYR A 239 -17.81 15.23 -8.69
C TYR A 239 -18.83 15.92 -7.76
N ASN A 240 -19.80 15.17 -7.22
CA ASN A 240 -20.76 15.60 -6.20
C ASN A 240 -20.49 14.93 -4.83
N TRP A 241 -19.40 14.17 -4.72
CA TRP A 241 -19.06 13.44 -3.50
C TRP A 241 -18.70 14.41 -2.37
N GLN A 242 -19.34 14.24 -1.20
CA GLN A 242 -18.99 14.99 0.00
C GLN A 242 -17.68 14.47 0.58
N THR A 243 -16.67 15.35 0.59
CA THR A 243 -15.27 15.03 0.89
C THR A 243 -14.73 15.85 2.05
N GLN A 244 -15.59 16.20 3.01
CA GLN A 244 -15.26 16.94 4.22
C GLN A 244 -15.33 16.04 5.46
N GLY A 245 -14.34 16.16 6.35
CA GLY A 245 -14.27 15.43 7.62
C GLY A 245 -13.46 14.13 7.54
N LYS A 246 -13.66 13.21 8.48
CA LYS A 246 -12.93 11.93 8.50
C LYS A 246 -13.56 10.97 7.50
N LEU A 247 -12.83 10.55 6.48
CA LEU A 247 -13.36 9.72 5.39
C LEU A 247 -12.61 8.40 5.28
N ALA A 248 -13.33 7.32 4.99
CA ALA A 248 -12.73 6.07 4.55
C ALA A 248 -13.37 5.63 3.24
N LEU A 249 -12.56 5.44 2.21
CA LEU A 249 -13.02 5.04 0.87
C LEU A 249 -12.63 3.60 0.59
N ILE A 250 -13.62 2.77 0.28
CA ILE A 250 -13.43 1.36 -0.06
C ILE A 250 -13.28 1.20 -1.56
N ILE A 251 -12.16 0.64 -2.00
CA ILE A 251 -11.89 0.25 -3.38
C ILE A 251 -12.10 -1.26 -3.52
N GLY A 252 -13.11 -1.62 -4.30
CA GLY A 252 -13.43 -3.01 -4.61
C GLY A 252 -12.54 -3.62 -5.70
N ALA A 253 -12.62 -4.94 -5.85
CA ALA A 253 -11.97 -5.65 -6.94
C ALA A 253 -12.56 -5.28 -8.31
N GLU A 254 -11.75 -5.38 -9.35
CA GLU A 254 -12.20 -5.16 -10.73
C GLU A 254 -13.30 -6.17 -11.10
N GLY A 255 -14.37 -5.70 -11.74
CA GLY A 255 -15.53 -6.51 -12.13
C GLY A 255 -16.49 -6.84 -10.98
N THR A 256 -16.04 -7.45 -9.88
CA THR A 256 -16.95 -7.84 -8.78
C THR A 256 -17.27 -6.70 -7.82
N GLY A 257 -16.44 -5.65 -7.79
CA GLY A 257 -16.58 -4.53 -6.88
C GLY A 257 -16.44 -4.93 -5.42
N ILE A 258 -17.10 -4.18 -4.55
CA ILE A 258 -17.12 -4.41 -3.10
C ILE A 258 -18.02 -5.59 -2.75
N THR A 259 -17.61 -6.39 -1.78
CA THR A 259 -18.37 -7.54 -1.26
C THR A 259 -19.71 -7.10 -0.68
N GLN A 260 -20.79 -7.87 -0.92
CA GLN A 260 -22.15 -7.52 -0.50
C GLN A 260 -22.30 -7.24 1.01
N ASN A 261 -21.56 -7.94 1.86
CA ASN A 261 -21.58 -7.69 3.31
C ASN A 261 -21.02 -6.30 3.67
N ILE A 262 -19.99 -5.88 2.95
CA ILE A 262 -19.32 -4.59 3.14
C ILE A 262 -20.18 -3.46 2.58
N LYS A 263 -20.83 -3.67 1.42
CA LYS A 263 -21.80 -2.72 0.85
C LYS A 263 -22.95 -2.34 1.80
N LYS A 264 -23.36 -3.23 2.69
CA LYS A 264 -24.41 -2.93 3.70
C LYS A 264 -23.95 -2.02 4.83
N GLN A 265 -22.63 -1.85 4.98
CA GLN A 265 -22.02 -1.08 6.07
C GLN A 265 -21.46 0.26 5.60
N VAL A 266 -21.45 0.52 4.29
CA VAL A 266 -21.10 1.85 3.78
C VAL A 266 -22.19 2.84 4.14
N ASP A 267 -21.81 4.08 4.40
CA ASP A 267 -22.75 5.17 4.64
C ASP A 267 -23.28 5.73 3.32
N GLU A 268 -22.43 5.78 2.29
CA GLU A 268 -22.80 6.23 0.95
C GLU A 268 -22.00 5.50 -0.13
N MET A 269 -22.60 5.34 -1.31
CA MET A 269 -21.92 4.82 -2.49
C MET A 269 -21.50 5.96 -3.42
N VAL A 270 -20.29 5.89 -3.94
CA VAL A 270 -19.73 6.84 -4.91
C VAL A 270 -19.51 6.12 -6.24
N THR A 271 -19.83 6.79 -7.34
CA THR A 271 -19.65 6.27 -8.70
C THR A 271 -18.77 7.20 -9.52
N ILE A 272 -17.97 6.62 -10.42
CA ILE A 272 -17.29 7.36 -11.48
C ILE A 272 -18.17 7.23 -12.72
N PRO A 273 -18.84 8.30 -13.18
CA PRO A 273 -19.76 8.19 -14.31
C PRO A 273 -19.02 7.78 -15.59
N MET A 274 -19.51 6.73 -16.24
CA MET A 274 -18.94 6.17 -17.46
C MET A 274 -19.92 6.32 -18.62
N LYS A 275 -19.42 6.74 -19.79
CA LYS A 275 -20.22 6.83 -21.04
C LYS A 275 -19.96 5.67 -22.02
N GLY A 276 -18.87 4.92 -21.80
CA GLY A 276 -18.43 3.85 -22.69
C GLY A 276 -19.17 2.53 -22.45
N HIS A 277 -18.81 1.52 -23.23
CA HIS A 277 -19.39 0.16 -23.16
C HIS A 277 -18.75 -0.74 -22.11
N VAL A 278 -17.64 -0.30 -21.52
CA VAL A 278 -16.95 -1.07 -20.47
C VAL A 278 -17.74 -1.00 -19.15
N GLN A 279 -17.74 -2.10 -18.40
CA GLN A 279 -18.53 -2.22 -17.17
C GLN A 279 -17.76 -1.81 -15.91
N SER A 280 -16.46 -1.58 -16.00
CA SER A 280 -15.65 -1.08 -14.88
C SER A 280 -14.36 -0.43 -15.37
N LEU A 281 -13.72 0.33 -14.49
CA LEU A 281 -12.36 0.82 -14.66
C LEU A 281 -11.41 -0.10 -13.89
N ASN A 282 -10.14 -0.09 -14.28
CA ASN A 282 -9.08 -0.68 -13.47
C ASN A 282 -9.09 -0.08 -12.05
N ALA A 283 -8.93 -0.93 -11.03
CA ALA A 283 -9.03 -0.53 -9.63
C ALA A 283 -8.07 0.61 -9.25
N GLY A 284 -6.83 0.59 -9.76
CA GLY A 284 -5.85 1.66 -9.51
C GLY A 284 -6.24 2.98 -10.15
N VAL A 285 -6.79 2.94 -11.37
CA VAL A 285 -7.30 4.13 -12.06
C VAL A 285 -8.50 4.73 -11.33
N ALA A 286 -9.47 3.89 -10.94
CA ALA A 286 -10.64 4.33 -10.21
C ALA A 286 -10.26 4.97 -8.86
N ALA A 287 -9.38 4.32 -8.10
CA ALA A 287 -8.87 4.85 -6.85
C ALA A 287 -8.16 6.20 -7.05
N GLY A 288 -7.35 6.33 -8.11
CA GLY A 288 -6.68 7.58 -8.43
C GLY A 288 -7.64 8.73 -8.70
N ILE A 289 -8.68 8.51 -9.53
CA ILE A 289 -9.70 9.52 -9.81
C ILE A 289 -10.37 10.00 -8.52
N LEU A 290 -10.77 9.06 -7.66
CA LEU A 290 -11.47 9.39 -6.41
C LEU A 290 -10.53 10.11 -5.41
N MET A 291 -9.29 9.65 -5.27
CA MET A 291 -8.31 10.32 -4.40
C MET A 291 -8.05 11.76 -4.85
N TYR A 292 -7.94 12.03 -6.16
CA TYR A 292 -7.79 13.40 -6.67
C TYR A 292 -9.06 14.23 -6.52
N GLU A 293 -10.24 13.63 -6.61
CA GLU A 293 -11.51 14.33 -6.35
C GLU A 293 -11.62 14.76 -4.87
N TRP A 294 -11.19 13.92 -3.93
CA TRP A 294 -11.04 14.31 -2.53
C TRP A 294 -9.98 15.41 -2.35
N ALA A 295 -8.79 15.22 -2.93
CA ALA A 295 -7.68 16.19 -2.83
C ALA A 295 -7.99 17.54 -3.48
N ARG A 296 -8.91 17.61 -4.44
CA ARG A 296 -9.37 18.87 -5.06
C ARG A 296 -9.93 19.86 -4.04
N ASN A 297 -10.44 19.35 -2.92
CA ASN A 297 -11.02 20.17 -1.86
C ASN A 297 -10.01 20.58 -0.78
N PHE A 298 -8.71 20.29 -0.96
CA PHE A 298 -7.65 20.92 -0.18
C PHE A 298 -7.67 22.44 -0.42
N LYS A 299 -7.79 23.21 0.66
CA LYS A 299 -7.60 24.65 0.69
C LYS A 299 -6.33 24.99 1.44
#